data_AF-A0A7W0RTY8-F1
#
_entry.id   AF-A0A7W0RTY8-F1
#
_cell.length_a   1.000
_cell.length_b   1.000
_cell.length_c   1.000
_cell.angle_alpha   90.00
_cell.angle_beta   90.00
_cell.angle_gamma   90.00
#
_symmetry.space_group_name_H-M   'P 1'
#
loop_
_entity.id
_entity.type
_entity.pdbx_description
1 polymer ?
#
loop_
_entity_poly.entity_id
_entity_poly.type
_entity_poly.pdbx_seq_one_letter_code
_entity_poly.pdbx_strand_id
1 'polypeptide(L)'
;MDRWFFIHIMKTAGTSFRTMLEDTLDAEIYPTKAELAQRPRGWYLPAPELLTQIERGEIDLAARRFLCGHYSANLDARLAGGWRTVTFLRDPVRRSLSMIAHRHGKAGRLNRFVKPNVSRYLDDAEFVERQIRDYQTKVFALDAAGDVNRPCPIDAAAFERATARLREVDFVGLTEQYPESIRLFEAMSGLTLAPLPHVNRSRGYAATEAELARIRALVPHDIALYELARAKLRAQLDAAAA
;
A
#
# COMPACT_ATOMS: atom_id res chain seq x y z
N MET A 1 -13.42 12.28 16.91
CA MET A 1 -13.44 11.99 15.47
C MET A 1 -12.36 10.97 15.18
N ASP A 2 -12.67 9.95 14.39
CA ASP A 2 -11.73 8.86 14.10
C ASP A 2 -10.53 9.35 13.29
N ARG A 3 -9.34 8.85 13.65
CA ARG A 3 -8.08 9.07 12.95
C ARG A 3 -7.66 7.79 12.27
N TRP A 4 -7.14 7.89 11.05
CA TRP A 4 -6.85 6.77 10.18
C TRP A 4 -5.39 6.75 9.75
N PHE A 5 -4.73 5.61 9.95
CA PHE A 5 -3.42 5.32 9.40
C PHE A 5 -3.59 4.50 8.11
N PHE A 6 -3.33 5.15 6.97
CA PHE A 6 -3.31 4.50 5.67
C PHE A 6 -1.97 3.84 5.39
N ILE A 7 -1.94 2.52 5.55
CA ILE A 7 -0.83 1.64 5.17
C ILE A 7 -0.81 1.58 3.64
N HIS A 8 -0.10 2.53 3.02
CA HIS A 8 -0.09 2.68 1.57
C HIS A 8 0.86 1.66 0.95
N ILE A 9 0.34 0.50 0.58
CA ILE A 9 1.11 -0.52 -0.15
C ILE A 9 1.30 -0.10 -1.61
N MET A 10 2.52 -0.22 -2.13
CA MET A 10 2.78 0.19 -3.51
C MET A 10 2.01 -0.68 -4.52
N LYS A 11 1.35 0.00 -5.47
CA LYS A 11 0.64 -0.55 -6.64
C LYS A 11 -0.68 -1.29 -6.34
N THR A 12 -1.32 -0.93 -5.24
CA THR A 12 -2.64 -1.44 -4.82
C THR A 12 -3.72 -0.33 -4.87
N ALA A 13 -3.69 0.51 -5.91
CA ALA A 13 -4.55 1.69 -6.07
C ALA A 13 -4.41 2.79 -4.97
N GLY A 14 -3.43 2.69 -4.08
CA GLY A 14 -3.26 3.66 -2.99
C GLY A 14 -3.01 5.12 -3.41
N THR A 15 -2.44 5.38 -4.60
CA THR A 15 -2.36 6.76 -5.12
C THR A 15 -3.74 7.33 -5.41
N SER A 16 -4.66 6.54 -5.97
CA SER A 16 -6.03 6.98 -6.22
C SER A 16 -6.75 7.26 -4.90
N PHE A 17 -6.65 6.35 -3.93
CA PHE A 17 -7.27 6.52 -2.61
C PHE A 17 -6.71 7.74 -1.86
N ARG A 18 -5.38 7.91 -1.82
CA ARG A 18 -4.75 9.10 -1.23
C ARG A 18 -5.23 10.38 -1.91
N THR A 19 -5.36 10.39 -3.23
CA THR A 19 -5.84 11.59 -3.95
C THR A 19 -7.27 11.93 -3.56
N MET A 20 -8.16 10.94 -3.49
CA MET A 20 -9.54 11.14 -3.03
C MET A 20 -9.58 11.67 -1.60
N LEU A 21 -8.79 11.11 -0.68
CA LEU A 21 -8.69 11.58 0.71
C LEU A 21 -8.23 13.04 0.78
N GLU A 22 -7.17 13.36 0.06
CA GLU A 22 -6.58 14.70 0.07
C GLU A 22 -7.51 15.75 -0.53
N ASP A 23 -8.21 15.43 -1.61
CA ASP A 23 -9.19 16.32 -2.21
C ASP A 23 -10.47 16.45 -1.34
N THR A 24 -10.65 15.58 -0.34
CA THR A 24 -11.76 15.62 0.64
C THR A 24 -11.38 16.37 1.93
N LEU A 25 -10.16 16.15 2.43
CA LEU A 25 -9.72 16.52 3.77
C LEU A 25 -8.70 17.68 3.79
N ASP A 26 -8.17 18.05 2.63
CA ASP A 26 -7.17 19.10 2.46
C ASP A 26 -6.01 19.01 3.49
N ALA A 27 -5.93 19.91 4.46
CA ALA A 27 -4.87 19.93 5.46
C ALA A 27 -4.97 18.82 6.52
N GLU A 28 -6.11 18.14 6.67
CA GLU A 28 -6.28 17.08 7.69
C GLU A 28 -5.60 15.75 7.30
N ILE A 29 -5.03 15.64 6.10
CA ILE A 29 -4.15 14.53 5.69
C ILE A 29 -2.68 14.89 5.93
N TYR A 30 -1.88 13.92 6.35
CA TYR A 30 -0.44 14.02 6.42
C TYR A 30 0.25 12.87 5.67
N PRO A 31 1.30 13.15 4.89
CA PRO A 31 1.67 14.48 4.41
C PRO A 31 0.71 14.95 3.32
N THR A 32 0.50 16.26 3.20
CA THR A 32 -0.17 16.91 2.06
C THR A 32 0.74 16.90 0.81
N LYS A 33 0.19 17.22 -0.36
CA LYS A 33 0.87 17.37 -1.64
C LYS A 33 1.91 18.48 -1.55
N ALA A 34 1.59 19.57 -0.84
CA ALA A 34 2.51 20.67 -0.59
C ALA A 34 3.69 20.21 0.27
N GLU A 35 3.43 19.47 1.36
CA GLU A 35 4.49 18.92 2.22
C GLU A 35 5.35 17.88 1.49
N LEU A 36 4.74 17.03 0.64
CA LEU A 36 5.49 16.11 -0.21
C LEU A 36 6.34 16.86 -1.24
N ALA A 37 5.83 17.92 -1.87
CA ALA A 37 6.56 18.67 -2.89
C ALA A 37 7.85 19.31 -2.36
N GLN A 38 7.90 19.64 -1.06
CA GLN A 38 9.09 20.15 -0.39
C GLN A 38 10.15 19.07 -0.14
N ARG A 39 9.80 17.78 -0.29
CA ARG A 39 10.71 16.66 -0.01
C ARG A 39 11.51 16.24 -1.24
N PRO A 40 12.72 15.68 -1.03
CA PRO A 40 13.49 15.06 -2.10
C PRO A 40 12.64 14.04 -2.86
N ARG A 41 12.48 14.25 -4.18
CA ARG A 41 11.71 13.39 -5.10
C ARG A 41 10.21 13.24 -4.79
N GLY A 42 9.67 14.03 -3.87
CA GLY A 42 8.26 13.97 -3.50
C GLY A 42 7.87 12.73 -2.69
N TRP A 43 8.80 12.14 -1.93
CA TRP A 43 8.59 10.86 -1.23
C TRP A 43 8.15 11.06 0.22
N TYR A 44 7.47 10.06 0.78
CA TYR A 44 7.24 9.98 2.22
C TYR A 44 8.58 9.92 2.96
N LEU A 45 8.64 10.49 4.17
CA LEU A 45 9.77 10.26 5.06
C LEU A 45 9.85 8.76 5.37
N PRO A 46 11.04 8.16 5.49
CA PRO A 46 11.20 6.84 6.09
C PRO A 46 10.63 6.79 7.51
N ALA A 47 10.15 5.62 7.96
CA ALA A 47 9.53 5.47 9.28
C ALA A 47 10.40 5.98 10.45
N PRO A 48 11.72 5.66 10.53
CA PRO A 48 12.56 6.16 11.62
C PRO A 48 12.62 7.70 11.67
N GLU A 49 12.68 8.34 10.50
CA GLU A 49 12.75 9.79 10.38
C GLU A 49 11.41 10.44 10.74
N LEU A 50 10.29 9.89 10.25
CA LEU A 50 8.95 10.33 10.64
C LEU A 50 8.76 10.29 12.16
N LEU A 51 9.08 9.16 12.79
CA LEU A 51 8.93 8.98 14.23
C LEU A 51 9.82 9.96 15.00
N THR A 52 11.07 10.14 14.59
CA THR A 52 12.00 11.10 15.22
C THR A 52 11.46 12.53 15.13
N GLN A 53 10.93 12.94 13.98
CA GLN A 53 10.39 14.29 13.79
C GLN A 53 9.08 14.49 14.57
N ILE A 54 8.24 13.46 14.73
CA ILE A 54 7.07 13.52 15.63
C ILE A 54 7.52 13.67 17.10
N GLU A 55 8.47 12.86 17.54
CA GLU A 55 9.00 12.89 18.91
C GLU A 55 9.62 14.25 19.26
N ARG A 56 10.22 14.93 18.27
CA ARG A 56 10.79 16.28 18.41
C ARG A 56 9.76 17.42 18.28
N GLY A 57 8.51 17.11 17.93
CA GLY A 57 7.47 18.11 17.69
C GLY A 57 7.64 18.89 16.36
N GLU A 58 8.49 18.42 15.45
CA GLU A 58 8.67 18.99 14.12
C GLU A 58 7.50 18.64 13.19
N ILE A 59 6.84 17.49 13.45
CA ILE A 59 5.59 17.09 12.81
C ILE A 59 4.50 16.97 13.87
N ASP A 60 3.49 17.84 13.77
CA ASP A 60 2.28 17.72 14.57
C ASP A 60 1.18 16.94 13.82
N LEU A 61 0.77 15.83 14.42
CA LEU A 61 -0.33 15.01 13.92
C LEU A 61 -1.67 15.33 14.61
N ALA A 62 -1.73 16.18 15.64
CA ALA A 62 -2.94 16.42 16.44
C ALA A 62 -4.13 16.90 15.60
N ALA A 63 -3.88 17.78 14.62
CA ALA A 63 -4.89 18.25 13.67
C ALA A 63 -5.10 17.31 12.46
N ARG A 64 -4.41 16.16 12.40
CA ARG A 64 -4.46 15.23 11.26
C ARG A 64 -5.44 14.10 11.55
N ARG A 65 -6.36 13.92 10.60
CA ARG A 65 -7.29 12.79 10.54
C ARG A 65 -6.72 11.61 9.78
N PHE A 66 -5.78 11.83 8.86
CA PHE A 66 -5.12 10.76 8.12
C PHE A 66 -3.61 10.87 8.16
N LEU A 67 -2.94 9.75 8.45
CA LEU A 67 -1.51 9.56 8.21
C LEU A 67 -1.34 8.58 7.05
N CYS A 68 -0.59 8.97 6.03
CA CYS A 68 -0.38 8.17 4.82
C CYS A 68 1.10 7.94 4.57
N GLY A 69 1.49 6.71 4.25
CA GLY A 69 2.83 6.47 3.71
C GLY A 69 3.17 5.00 3.48
N HIS A 70 4.35 4.79 2.90
CA HIS A 70 4.93 3.47 2.67
C HIS A 70 5.60 2.99 3.96
N TYR A 71 4.79 2.64 4.95
CA TYR A 71 5.19 2.26 6.30
C TYR A 71 4.81 0.82 6.61
N SER A 72 5.46 0.23 7.60
CA SER A 72 5.00 -1.04 8.18
C SER A 72 3.57 -0.89 8.71
N ALA A 73 2.79 -1.96 8.63
CA ALA A 73 1.48 -2.03 9.27
C ALA A 73 1.54 -1.80 10.80
N ASN A 74 2.71 -2.04 11.41
CA ASN A 74 2.93 -1.90 12.86
C ASN A 74 3.40 -0.49 13.28
N LEU A 75 3.38 0.50 12.37
CA LEU A 75 3.82 1.87 12.70
C LEU A 75 2.92 2.50 13.77
N ASP A 76 1.62 2.21 13.73
CA ASP A 76 0.59 2.69 14.65
C ASP A 76 0.89 2.40 16.12
N ALA A 77 1.55 1.27 16.43
CA ALA A 77 2.03 0.94 17.77
C ALA A 77 3.00 1.98 18.36
N ARG A 78 3.54 2.89 17.54
CA ARG A 78 4.42 4.00 17.94
C ARG A 78 3.74 5.37 17.83
N LEU A 79 2.49 5.44 17.39
CA LEU A 79 1.76 6.68 17.23
C LEU A 79 0.84 6.95 18.42
N ALA A 80 0.82 8.19 18.89
CA ALA A 80 -0.12 8.63 19.92
C ALA A 80 -1.52 8.89 19.33
N GLY A 81 -2.55 8.63 20.14
CA GLY A 81 -3.93 9.09 19.89
C GLY A 81 -4.80 8.17 19.04
N GLY A 82 -4.66 6.85 19.21
CA GLY A 82 -5.62 5.83 18.77
C GLY A 82 -5.96 5.87 17.28
N TRP A 83 -5.11 5.28 16.45
CA TRP A 83 -5.29 5.26 15.00
C TRP A 83 -5.98 3.99 14.55
N ARG A 84 -7.06 4.12 13.79
CA ARG A 84 -7.64 3.01 13.02
C ARG A 84 -6.82 2.79 11.76
N THR A 85 -6.70 1.57 11.30
CA THR A 85 -5.83 1.21 10.17
C THR A 85 -6.64 0.92 8.92
N VAL A 86 -6.18 1.45 7.79
CA VAL A 86 -6.80 1.27 6.48
C VAL A 86 -5.73 0.85 5.50
N THR A 87 -6.03 -0.12 4.63
CA THR A 87 -5.12 -0.53 3.57
C THR A 87 -5.87 -1.05 2.34
N PHE A 88 -5.14 -1.14 1.23
CA PHE A 88 -5.60 -1.80 0.02
C PHE A 88 -4.58 -2.85 -0.41
N LEU A 89 -5.07 -4.05 -0.72
CA LEU A 89 -4.29 -5.10 -1.35
C LEU A 89 -4.68 -5.27 -2.82
N ARG A 90 -3.88 -6.06 -3.53
CA ARG A 90 -4.10 -6.43 -4.93
C ARG A 90 -3.65 -7.86 -5.16
N ASP A 91 -4.22 -8.53 -6.16
CA ASP A 91 -3.71 -9.81 -6.63
C ASP A 91 -2.17 -9.73 -6.78
N PRO A 92 -1.40 -10.61 -6.12
CA PRO A 92 0.05 -10.48 -6.03
C PRO A 92 0.77 -10.46 -7.38
N VAL A 93 0.27 -11.24 -8.34
CA VAL A 93 0.85 -11.32 -9.70
C VAL A 93 0.59 -10.01 -10.44
N ARG A 94 -0.66 -9.52 -10.45
CA ARG A 94 -1.04 -8.23 -11.05
C ARG A 94 -0.34 -7.05 -10.39
N ARG A 95 -0.14 -7.08 -9.08
CA ARG A 95 0.66 -6.08 -8.34
C ARG A 95 2.11 -6.08 -8.83
N SER A 96 2.72 -7.26 -8.94
CA SER A 96 4.11 -7.43 -9.39
C SER A 96 4.32 -6.90 -10.80
N LEU A 97 3.42 -7.24 -11.73
CA LEU A 97 3.43 -6.69 -13.10
C LEU A 97 3.26 -5.17 -13.11
N SER A 98 2.40 -4.64 -12.23
CA SER A 98 2.23 -3.20 -12.09
C SER A 98 3.47 -2.49 -11.53
N MET A 99 4.22 -3.17 -10.66
CA MET A 99 5.49 -2.68 -10.15
C MET A 99 6.55 -2.62 -11.25
N ILE A 100 6.67 -3.69 -12.03
CA ILE A 100 7.59 -3.77 -13.17
C ILE A 100 7.31 -2.65 -14.16
N ALA A 101 6.05 -2.46 -14.56
CA ALA A 101 5.69 -1.38 -15.46
C ALA A 101 5.95 0.02 -14.89
N HIS A 102 5.75 0.19 -13.57
CA HIS A 102 6.06 1.44 -12.89
C HIS A 102 7.57 1.75 -12.90
N ARG A 103 8.40 0.74 -12.59
CA ARG A 103 9.86 0.85 -12.67
C ARG A 103 10.32 1.16 -14.09
N HIS A 104 9.72 0.48 -15.09
CA HIS A 104 9.99 0.71 -16.50
C HIS A 104 9.70 2.15 -16.95
N GLY A 105 8.51 2.67 -16.62
CA GLY A 105 8.12 4.03 -16.96
C GLY A 105 8.91 5.11 -16.23
N LYS A 106 9.56 4.80 -15.09
CA LYS A 106 10.49 5.69 -14.39
C LYS A 106 11.92 5.64 -14.95
N ALA A 107 12.31 4.56 -15.62
CA ALA A 107 13.64 4.41 -16.19
C ALA A 107 13.88 5.29 -17.44
N GLY A 108 12.83 5.81 -18.08
CA GLY A 108 12.95 6.73 -19.21
C GLY A 108 11.61 7.28 -19.65
N ARG A 109 11.56 8.52 -20.16
CA ARG A 109 10.31 9.16 -20.62
C ARG A 109 9.65 8.38 -21.77
N LEU A 110 10.46 7.85 -22.69
CA LEU A 110 9.99 7.05 -23.85
C LEU A 110 9.45 5.67 -23.45
N ASN A 111 9.90 5.10 -22.31
CA ASN A 111 9.44 3.80 -21.82
C ASN A 111 7.96 3.79 -21.43
N ARG A 112 7.31 4.96 -21.30
CA ARG A 112 5.85 5.05 -21.09
C ARG A 112 5.05 4.58 -22.30
N PHE A 113 5.69 4.49 -23.46
CA PHE A 113 5.07 4.09 -24.74
C PHE A 113 5.48 2.68 -25.18
N VAL A 114 6.40 2.03 -24.45
CA VAL A 114 6.92 0.69 -24.78
C VAL A 114 6.52 -0.29 -23.68
N LYS A 115 6.27 -1.55 -24.04
CA LYS A 115 5.96 -2.60 -23.07
C LYS A 115 7.25 -3.00 -22.33
N PRO A 116 7.19 -3.23 -21.00
CA PRO A 116 8.34 -3.72 -20.26
C PRO A 116 8.70 -5.14 -20.72
N ASN A 117 10.01 -5.42 -20.84
CA ASN A 117 10.50 -6.79 -20.86
C ASN A 117 10.47 -7.31 -19.41
N VAL A 118 9.48 -8.13 -19.08
CA VAL A 118 9.24 -8.62 -17.71
C VAL A 118 10.44 -9.42 -17.21
N SER A 119 10.94 -10.37 -18.01
CA SER A 119 12.11 -11.19 -17.67
C SER A 119 13.33 -10.37 -17.25
N ARG A 120 13.65 -9.28 -17.98
CA ARG A 120 14.76 -8.37 -17.60
C ARG A 120 14.63 -7.82 -16.18
N TYR A 121 13.43 -7.50 -15.72
CA TYR A 121 13.21 -7.02 -14.35
C TYR A 121 13.22 -8.15 -13.33
N LEU A 122 12.80 -9.36 -13.72
CA LEU A 122 12.88 -10.54 -12.85
C LEU A 122 14.32 -11.05 -12.68
N ASP A 123 15.25 -10.66 -13.56
CA ASP A 123 16.67 -10.99 -13.47
C ASP A 123 17.44 -9.98 -12.58
N ASP A 124 16.84 -8.83 -12.24
CA ASP A 124 17.39 -7.85 -11.29
C ASP A 124 17.07 -8.29 -9.85
N ALA A 125 18.01 -9.01 -9.24
CA ALA A 125 17.86 -9.54 -7.89
C ALA A 125 17.58 -8.45 -6.84
N GLU A 126 18.21 -7.28 -6.94
CA GLU A 126 18.00 -6.19 -5.98
C GLU A 126 16.56 -5.67 -6.08
N PHE A 127 16.06 -5.45 -7.30
CA PHE A 127 14.68 -5.04 -7.51
C PHE A 127 13.67 -6.10 -7.05
N VAL A 128 13.94 -7.38 -7.35
CA VAL A 128 13.07 -8.50 -6.95
C VAL A 128 12.93 -8.56 -5.43
N GLU A 129 14.04 -8.59 -4.69
CA GLU A 129 14.02 -8.67 -3.22
C GLU A 129 13.40 -7.43 -2.56
N ARG A 130 13.55 -6.26 -3.18
CA ARG A 130 13.04 -5.01 -2.61
C ARG A 130 11.56 -4.78 -2.90
N GLN A 131 11.07 -5.13 -4.08
CA GLN A 131 9.77 -4.65 -4.57
C GLN A 131 8.84 -5.73 -5.11
N ILE A 132 9.31 -6.96 -5.35
CA ILE A 132 8.50 -8.05 -5.90
C ILE A 132 8.25 -9.13 -4.85
N ARG A 133 9.32 -9.76 -4.33
CA ARG A 133 9.22 -10.92 -3.43
C ARG A 133 8.38 -10.58 -2.21
N ASP A 134 7.29 -11.32 -2.04
CA ASP A 134 6.33 -11.26 -0.91
C ASP A 134 6.16 -9.85 -0.33
N TYR A 135 6.02 -8.85 -1.21
CA TYR A 135 6.14 -7.46 -0.80
C TYR A 135 4.96 -7.02 0.06
N GLN A 136 3.73 -7.47 -0.24
CA GLN A 136 2.56 -7.10 0.57
C GLN A 136 2.72 -7.67 1.97
N THR A 137 3.13 -8.92 2.08
CA THR A 137 3.44 -9.62 3.33
C THR A 137 4.55 -8.92 4.12
N LYS A 138 5.63 -8.51 3.45
CA LYS A 138 6.71 -7.75 4.06
C LYS A 138 6.22 -6.49 4.77
N VAL A 139 5.27 -5.75 4.18
CA VAL A 139 4.71 -4.54 4.80
C VAL A 139 4.04 -4.86 6.14
N PHE A 140 3.42 -6.03 6.29
CA PHE A 140 2.81 -6.45 7.56
C PHE A 140 3.81 -7.16 8.50
N ALA A 141 4.88 -7.77 7.98
CA ALA A 141 5.83 -8.54 8.79
C ALA A 141 6.82 -7.67 9.59
N LEU A 142 7.14 -6.48 9.07
CA LEU A 142 8.14 -5.57 9.64
C LEU A 142 7.69 -4.92 10.96
N ASP A 143 8.66 -4.52 11.77
CA ASP A 143 8.40 -3.70 12.96
C ASP A 143 8.08 -2.24 12.61
N ALA A 144 7.66 -1.45 13.60
CA ALA A 144 7.17 -0.08 13.41
C ALA A 144 8.14 0.83 12.64
N ALA A 145 9.43 0.72 12.94
CA ALA A 145 10.50 1.51 12.30
C ALA A 145 11.09 0.82 11.04
N GLY A 146 10.55 -0.31 10.61
CA GLY A 146 11.06 -1.08 9.49
C GLY A 146 10.92 -0.35 8.15
N ASP A 147 11.96 -0.39 7.33
CA ASP A 147 11.94 0.17 5.97
C ASP A 147 11.38 -0.86 4.96
N VAL A 148 10.14 -0.63 4.52
CA VAL A 148 9.45 -1.49 3.54
C VAL A 148 10.16 -1.57 2.18
N ASN A 149 11.09 -0.65 1.89
CA ASN A 149 11.87 -0.64 0.66
C ASN A 149 13.21 -1.37 0.78
N ARG A 150 13.54 -1.94 1.94
CA ARG A 150 14.68 -2.85 2.11
C ARG A 150 14.25 -4.30 1.87
N PRO A 151 15.19 -5.18 1.44
CA PRO A 151 14.96 -6.61 1.48
C PRO A 151 14.67 -7.08 2.91
N CYS A 152 13.69 -7.96 3.05
CA CYS A 152 13.37 -8.62 4.30
C CYS A 152 12.82 -10.01 3.95
N PRO A 153 13.59 -11.08 4.20
CA PRO A 153 13.11 -12.44 3.98
C PRO A 153 11.86 -12.73 4.80
N ILE A 154 10.90 -13.44 4.22
CA ILE A 154 9.68 -13.88 4.90
C ILE A 154 9.85 -15.35 5.26
N ASP A 155 10.22 -15.60 6.51
CA ASP A 155 10.15 -16.91 7.13
C ASP A 155 8.74 -17.17 7.71
N ALA A 156 8.54 -18.36 8.30
CA ALA A 156 7.26 -18.75 8.88
C ALA A 156 6.79 -17.77 9.98
N ALA A 157 7.70 -17.33 10.85
CA ALA A 157 7.37 -16.40 11.93
C ALA A 157 7.00 -15.01 11.39
N ALA A 158 7.70 -14.53 10.37
CA ALA A 158 7.38 -13.28 9.68
C ALA A 158 6.03 -13.34 8.98
N PHE A 159 5.71 -14.47 8.34
CA PHE A 159 4.40 -14.70 7.74
C PHE A 159 3.29 -14.74 8.79
N GLU A 160 3.48 -15.46 9.90
CA GLU A 160 2.52 -15.50 11.00
C GLU A 160 2.23 -14.09 11.54
N ARG A 161 3.28 -13.29 11.82
CA ARG A 161 3.14 -11.89 12.23
C ARG A 161 2.36 -11.07 11.20
N ALA A 162 2.65 -11.24 9.90
CA ALA A 162 1.94 -10.54 8.84
C ALA A 162 0.45 -10.90 8.81
N THR A 163 0.10 -12.17 8.95
CA THR A 163 -1.30 -12.62 8.97
C THR A 163 -2.06 -12.13 10.20
N ALA A 164 -1.42 -12.12 11.37
CA ALA A 164 -2.02 -11.62 12.60
C ALA A 164 -2.35 -10.12 12.45
N ARG A 165 -1.38 -9.32 12.02
CA ARG A 165 -1.57 -7.87 11.81
C ARG A 165 -2.62 -7.57 10.75
N LEU A 166 -2.67 -8.32 9.63
CA LEU A 166 -3.73 -8.12 8.63
C LEU A 166 -5.13 -8.34 9.22
N ARG A 167 -5.30 -9.30 10.13
CA ARG A 167 -6.59 -9.55 10.79
C ARG A 167 -7.01 -8.37 11.67
N GLU A 168 -6.05 -7.72 12.31
CA GLU A 168 -6.25 -6.54 13.17
C GLU A 168 -6.56 -5.26 12.39
N VAL A 169 -6.22 -5.20 11.09
CA VAL A 169 -6.50 -4.00 10.28
C VAL A 169 -7.99 -3.65 10.30
N ASP A 170 -8.35 -2.40 10.62
CA ASP A 170 -9.76 -2.01 10.71
C ASP A 170 -10.47 -2.11 9.36
N PHE A 171 -9.83 -1.68 8.28
CA PHE A 171 -10.37 -1.74 6.92
C PHE A 171 -9.38 -2.32 5.91
N VAL A 172 -9.83 -3.32 5.15
CA VAL A 172 -9.09 -3.87 4.01
C VAL A 172 -9.91 -3.73 2.73
N GLY A 173 -9.42 -2.93 1.80
CA GLY A 173 -9.95 -2.83 0.44
C GLY A 173 -9.16 -3.69 -0.55
N LEU A 174 -9.78 -4.03 -1.67
CA LEU A 174 -9.11 -4.73 -2.78
C LEU A 174 -9.15 -3.90 -4.05
N THR A 175 -8.04 -3.86 -4.77
CA THR A 175 -7.94 -3.17 -6.06
C THR A 175 -8.94 -3.72 -7.08
N GLU A 176 -9.18 -5.03 -7.07
CA GLU A 176 -10.11 -5.72 -7.95
C GLU A 176 -11.59 -5.41 -7.65
N GLN A 177 -11.89 -4.93 -6.44
CA GLN A 177 -13.24 -4.57 -5.98
C GLN A 177 -13.23 -3.12 -5.46
N TYR A 178 -12.53 -2.23 -6.17
CA TYR A 178 -12.24 -0.89 -5.69
C TYR A 178 -13.51 -0.05 -5.44
N PRO A 179 -14.53 -0.01 -6.34
CA PRO A 179 -15.76 0.74 -6.07
C PRO A 179 -16.50 0.25 -4.81
N GLU A 180 -16.60 -1.07 -4.61
CA GLU A 180 -17.21 -1.67 -3.42
C GLU A 180 -16.41 -1.32 -2.17
N SER A 181 -15.08 -1.40 -2.26
CA SER A 181 -14.17 -1.06 -1.17
C SER A 181 -14.32 0.41 -0.75
N ILE A 182 -14.44 1.33 -1.70
CA ILE A 182 -14.65 2.76 -1.40
C ILE A 182 -15.98 2.98 -0.69
N ARG A 183 -17.09 2.44 -1.21
CA ARG A 183 -18.41 2.61 -0.58
C ARG A 183 -18.44 2.08 0.85
N LEU A 184 -17.82 0.93 1.08
CA LEU A 184 -17.67 0.35 2.41
C LEU A 184 -16.83 1.25 3.33
N PHE A 185 -15.71 1.76 2.83
CA PHE A 185 -14.85 2.66 3.60
C PHE A 185 -15.57 3.95 3.99
N GLU A 186 -16.30 4.57 3.06
CA GLU A 186 -17.12 5.76 3.31
C GLU A 186 -18.13 5.50 4.43
N ALA A 187 -18.85 4.37 4.37
CA ALA A 187 -19.78 3.96 5.42
C ALA A 187 -19.08 3.74 6.79
N MET A 188 -17.91 3.10 6.80
CA MET A 188 -17.16 2.81 8.04
C MET A 188 -16.48 4.04 8.67
N SER A 189 -16.12 5.03 7.86
CA SER A 189 -15.40 6.23 8.30
C SER A 189 -16.30 7.45 8.49
N GLY A 190 -17.53 7.41 7.96
CA GLY A 190 -18.44 8.55 7.91
C GLY A 190 -17.98 9.66 6.97
N LEU A 191 -17.05 9.36 6.06
CA LEU A 191 -16.56 10.30 5.04
C LEU A 191 -17.28 10.08 3.73
N THR A 192 -17.53 11.18 3.00
CA THR A 192 -17.86 11.13 1.57
C THR A 192 -16.62 11.57 0.81
N LEU A 193 -15.96 10.64 0.11
CA LEU A 193 -14.72 10.89 -0.58
C LEU A 193 -14.97 11.60 -1.92
N ALA A 194 -14.04 12.48 -2.28
CA ALA A 194 -14.01 13.12 -3.58
C ALA A 194 -14.01 12.07 -4.71
N PRO A 195 -14.62 12.37 -5.88
CA PRO A 195 -14.67 11.43 -6.99
C PRO A 195 -13.29 10.92 -7.41
N LEU A 196 -13.25 9.67 -7.88
CA LEU A 196 -12.05 9.08 -8.49
C LEU A 196 -11.55 9.97 -9.64
N PRO A 197 -10.34 10.56 -9.54
CA PRO A 197 -9.88 11.54 -10.53
C PRO A 197 -9.58 10.89 -11.88
N HIS A 198 -9.11 9.63 -11.89
CA HIS A 198 -8.88 8.86 -13.10
C HIS A 198 -8.91 7.36 -12.80
N VAL A 199 -9.67 6.57 -13.56
CA VAL A 199 -9.58 5.11 -13.52
C VAL A 199 -8.31 4.69 -14.24
N ASN A 200 -7.24 4.46 -13.49
CA ASN A 200 -6.02 3.85 -14.02
C ASN A 200 -6.31 2.40 -14.41
N ARG A 201 -6.91 2.17 -15.59
CA ARG A 201 -6.90 0.86 -16.21
C ARG A 201 -5.44 0.52 -16.46
N SER A 202 -4.90 -0.44 -15.72
CA SER A 202 -3.58 -0.99 -16.05
C SER A 202 -3.65 -1.42 -17.51
N ARG A 203 -2.92 -0.73 -18.40
CA ARG A 203 -2.69 -1.21 -19.76
C ARG A 203 -2.24 -2.66 -19.58
N GLY A 204 -3.05 -3.62 -20.04
CA GLY A 204 -2.87 -5.04 -19.72
C GLY A 204 -1.40 -5.41 -19.84
N TYR A 205 -0.80 -5.81 -18.71
CA TYR A 205 0.60 -6.16 -18.70
C TYR A 205 0.72 -7.51 -19.41
N ALA A 206 1.28 -7.50 -20.61
CA ALA A 206 1.53 -8.73 -21.34
C ALA A 206 2.76 -9.40 -20.71
N ALA A 207 2.55 -10.56 -20.10
CA ALA A 207 3.59 -11.45 -19.60
C ALA A 207 3.30 -12.84 -20.15
N THR A 208 4.36 -13.59 -20.46
CA THR A 208 4.26 -15.00 -20.87
C THR A 208 3.90 -15.88 -19.68
N GLU A 209 3.37 -17.08 -19.91
CA GLU A 209 3.09 -18.03 -18.83
C GLU A 209 4.34 -18.40 -18.01
N ALA A 210 5.51 -18.46 -18.65
CA ALA A 210 6.77 -18.67 -17.96
C ALA A 210 7.09 -17.52 -17.00
N GLU A 211 6.88 -16.27 -17.40
CA GLU A 211 7.07 -15.09 -16.55
C GLU A 211 6.05 -15.04 -15.42
N LEU A 212 4.78 -15.40 -15.68
CA LEU A 212 3.75 -15.49 -14.65
C LEU A 212 4.08 -16.58 -13.63
N ALA A 213 4.59 -17.73 -14.07
CA ALA A 213 5.06 -18.80 -13.18
C ALA A 213 6.24 -18.35 -12.31
N ARG A 214 7.23 -17.65 -12.91
CA ARG A 214 8.35 -17.04 -12.17
C ARG A 214 7.85 -16.06 -11.11
N ILE A 215 6.90 -15.18 -11.45
CA ILE A 215 6.32 -14.25 -10.48
C ILE A 215 5.63 -15.01 -9.35
N ARG A 216 4.77 -16.00 -9.66
CA ARG A 216 4.07 -16.81 -8.64
C ARG A 216 5.04 -17.47 -7.65
N ALA A 217 6.18 -17.96 -8.12
CA ALA A 217 7.22 -18.54 -7.27
C ALA A 217 7.92 -17.52 -6.34
N LEU A 218 7.85 -16.22 -6.68
CA LEU A 218 8.40 -15.14 -5.84
C LEU A 218 7.41 -14.59 -4.82
N VAL A 219 6.10 -14.89 -4.96
CA VAL A 219 5.04 -14.29 -4.13
C VAL A 219 4.13 -15.30 -3.42
N PRO A 220 4.61 -16.46 -2.93
CA PRO A 220 3.75 -17.46 -2.32
C PRO A 220 3.03 -16.96 -1.05
N HIS A 221 3.69 -16.17 -0.21
CA HIS A 221 3.10 -15.64 1.01
C HIS A 221 2.12 -14.52 0.71
N ASP A 222 2.41 -13.67 -0.28
CA ASP A 222 1.46 -12.66 -0.74
C ASP A 222 0.17 -13.28 -1.29
N ILE A 223 0.24 -14.45 -1.94
CA ILE A 223 -0.95 -15.19 -2.41
C ILE A 223 -1.80 -15.62 -1.21
N ALA A 224 -1.19 -16.24 -0.21
CA ALA A 224 -1.90 -16.68 0.99
C ALA A 224 -2.49 -15.49 1.77
N LEU A 225 -1.72 -14.40 1.92
CA LEU A 225 -2.14 -13.17 2.58
C LEU A 225 -3.31 -12.50 1.83
N TYR A 226 -3.28 -12.50 0.50
CA TYR A 226 -4.34 -11.93 -0.33
C TYR A 226 -5.66 -12.68 -0.16
N GLU A 227 -5.64 -14.01 -0.02
CA GLU A 227 -6.85 -14.78 0.28
C GLU A 227 -7.44 -14.44 1.66
N LEU A 228 -6.59 -14.17 2.66
CA LEU A 228 -7.06 -13.65 3.95
C LEU A 228 -7.71 -12.26 3.80
N ALA A 229 -7.11 -11.37 3.00
CA ALA A 229 -7.68 -10.06 2.71
C ALA A 229 -9.03 -10.15 1.98
N ARG A 230 -9.18 -11.10 1.04
CA ARG A 230 -10.45 -11.37 0.36
C ARG A 230 -11.53 -11.85 1.32
N ALA A 231 -11.19 -12.80 2.20
CA ALA A 231 -12.13 -13.28 3.22
C ALA A 231 -12.54 -12.15 4.17
N LYS A 232 -11.60 -11.30 4.58
CA LYS A 232 -11.87 -10.15 5.44
C LYS A 232 -12.77 -9.12 4.76
N LEU A 233 -12.46 -8.67 3.54
CA LEU A 233 -13.31 -7.73 2.81
C LEU A 233 -14.73 -8.26 2.65
N ARG A 234 -14.89 -9.55 2.32
CA ARG A 234 -16.20 -10.19 2.23
C ARG A 234 -16.96 -10.09 3.56
N ALA A 235 -16.34 -10.46 4.67
CA ALA A 235 -16.96 -10.37 5.99
C ALA A 235 -17.35 -8.91 6.35
N GLN A 236 -16.54 -7.92 5.97
CA GLN A 236 -16.86 -6.51 6.19
C GLN A 236 -18.05 -6.04 5.34
N LEU A 237 -18.15 -6.48 4.09
CA LEU A 237 -19.29 -6.20 3.21
C LEU A 237 -20.57 -6.85 3.74
N ASP A 238 -20.49 -8.11 4.17
CA ASP A 238 -21.64 -8.84 4.74
C ASP A 238 -22.13 -8.16 6.02
N ALA A 239 -21.21 -7.71 6.89
CA ALA A 239 -21.55 -6.99 8.12
C ALA A 239 -22.16 -5.59 7.87
N ALA A 240 -21.78 -4.91 6.78
CA ALA A 240 -22.35 -3.61 6.41
C ALA A 240 -23.71 -3.70 5.72
N ALA A 241 -24.12 -4.90 5.28
CA ALA A 241 -25.40 -5.15 4.64
C ALA A 241 -26.49 -5.64 5.61
N ALA A 242 -26.12 -6.01 6.84
CA ALA A 242 -27.01 -6.47 7.91
C ALA A 242 -27.58 -5.30 8.71
#